data_AF-A0A924HU23-F1
#
_entry.id   AF-A0A924HU23-F1
#
_cell.length_a   1.000
_cell.length_b   1.000
_cell.length_c   1.000
_cell.angle_alpha   90.00
_cell.angle_beta   90.00
_cell.angle_gamma   90.00
#
_symmetry.space_group_name_H-M   'P 1'
#
loop_
_entity.id
_entity.type
_entity.pdbx_description
1 polymer ?
#
loop_
_entity_poly.entity_id
_entity_poly.type
_entity_poly.pdbx_seq_one_letter_code
_entity_poly.pdbx_strand_id
1 'polypeptide(L)'
;MQAMGLKAKTASAQVAKASAATKNKALVGLAALLRRSGPGLQRANQQDLDRAAANGLAGPMLDRLMLSPQAIETVAMGCEQLAMMPDVIGDIIGMKQQPSGIRVGQMRVPIGVFGMIYESRPNVTIEAASLATKSGNACILRGGSEAIESNKALATLVQQALTEAGLPGDVVQLVSTTDRNAVGHLIAMPQFVDVIIP
;
A
#
# COMPACT_ATOMS: atom_id res chain seq x y z
N MET A 1 -13.66 -6.04 10.20
CA MET A 1 -13.18 -6.49 8.88
C MET A 1 -14.14 -6.18 7.74
N GLN A 2 -15.43 -6.53 7.80
CA GLN A 2 -16.36 -6.22 6.69
C GLN A 2 -16.42 -4.73 6.31
N ALA A 3 -16.52 -3.82 7.29
CA ALA A 3 -16.50 -2.38 7.03
C ALA A 3 -15.23 -1.90 6.32
N MET A 4 -14.07 -2.46 6.69
CA MET A 4 -12.78 -2.18 6.04
C MET A 4 -12.75 -2.69 4.59
N GLY A 5 -13.28 -3.90 4.36
CA GLY A 5 -13.46 -4.44 3.01
C GLY A 5 -14.38 -3.59 2.13
N LEU A 6 -15.52 -3.14 2.67
CA LEU A 6 -16.44 -2.25 1.94
C LEU A 6 -15.79 -0.91 1.58
N LYS A 7 -15.05 -0.31 2.52
CA LYS A 7 -14.27 0.90 2.29
C LYS A 7 -13.23 0.70 1.19
N ALA A 8 -12.50 -0.43 1.23
CA ALA A 8 -11.50 -0.74 0.22
C ALA A 8 -12.13 -0.90 -1.17
N LYS A 9 -13.27 -1.59 -1.28
CA LYS A 9 -13.98 -1.76 -2.56
C LYS A 9 -14.54 -0.43 -3.10
N THR A 10 -15.00 0.45 -2.21
CA THR A 10 -15.45 1.80 -2.58
C THR A 10 -14.27 2.64 -3.08
N ALA A 11 -13.15 2.62 -2.35
CA ALA A 11 -11.94 3.35 -2.71
C ALA A 11 -11.30 2.82 -3.99
N SER A 12 -11.31 1.50 -4.23
CA SER A 12 -10.76 0.89 -5.44
C SER A 12 -11.45 1.42 -6.70
N ALA A 13 -12.78 1.56 -6.66
CA ALA A 13 -13.55 2.11 -7.77
C ALA A 13 -13.22 3.59 -8.06
N GLN A 14 -12.81 4.36 -7.05
CA GLN A 14 -12.43 5.76 -7.19
C GLN A 14 -11.00 5.91 -7.71
N VAL A 15 -10.04 5.20 -7.12
CA VAL A 15 -8.63 5.27 -7.54
C VAL A 15 -8.41 4.65 -8.93
N ALA A 16 -9.21 3.66 -9.33
CA ALA A 16 -9.18 3.11 -10.69
C ALA A 16 -9.56 4.14 -11.78
N LYS A 17 -10.33 5.18 -11.41
CA LYS A 17 -10.72 6.29 -12.31
C LYS A 17 -9.79 7.50 -12.20
N ALA A 18 -8.86 7.50 -11.24
CA ALA A 18 -7.97 8.61 -11.03
C ALA A 18 -6.99 8.76 -12.20
N SER A 19 -6.71 10.00 -12.58
CA SER A 19 -5.72 10.29 -13.61
C SER A 19 -4.32 9.89 -13.14
N ALA A 20 -3.44 9.55 -14.11
CA ALA A 20 -2.02 9.32 -13.85
C ALA A 20 -1.38 10.45 -13.03
N ALA A 21 -1.72 11.71 -13.34
CA ALA A 21 -1.24 12.89 -12.62
C ALA A 21 -1.64 12.87 -11.14
N THR A 22 -2.87 12.47 -10.82
CA THR A 22 -3.37 12.39 -9.43
C THR A 22 -2.64 11.30 -8.65
N LYS A 23 -2.49 10.11 -9.24
CA LYS A 23 -1.76 8.99 -8.64
C LYS A 23 -0.29 9.36 -8.42
N ASN A 24 0.35 9.99 -9.40
CA ASN A 24 1.74 10.43 -9.31
C ASN A 24 1.92 11.54 -8.26
N LYS A 25 0.97 12.48 -8.13
CA LYS A 25 0.97 13.50 -7.08
C LYS A 25 0.97 12.87 -5.69
N ALA A 26 0.16 11.82 -5.47
CA ALA A 26 0.15 11.10 -4.20
C ALA A 26 1.50 10.45 -3.89
N LEU A 27 2.15 9.83 -4.88
CA LEU A 27 3.46 9.18 -4.71
C LEU A 27 4.59 10.17 -4.40
N VAL A 28 4.66 11.28 -5.14
CA VAL A 28 5.64 12.34 -4.89
C VAL A 28 5.38 13.01 -3.54
N GLY A 29 4.11 13.25 -3.22
CA GLY A 29 3.70 13.72 -1.90
C GLY A 29 4.19 12.79 -0.81
N LEU A 30 3.93 11.47 -0.96
CA LEU A 30 4.37 10.46 0.00
C LEU A 30 5.87 10.48 0.26
N ALA A 31 6.69 10.57 -0.79
CA ALA A 31 8.14 10.69 -0.68
C ALA A 31 8.54 11.91 0.17
N ALA A 32 7.92 13.06 -0.06
CA ALA A 32 8.16 14.26 0.74
C ALA A 32 7.69 14.12 2.20
N LEU A 33 6.55 13.46 2.47
CA LEU A 33 6.09 13.22 3.85
C LEU A 33 7.03 12.29 4.60
N LEU A 34 7.56 11.25 3.94
CA LEU A 34 8.50 10.31 4.55
C LEU A 34 9.78 11.03 5.01
N ARG A 35 10.39 11.83 4.12
CA ARG A 35 11.65 12.55 4.42
C ARG A 35 11.52 13.53 5.59
N ARG A 36 10.42 14.28 5.65
CA ARG A 36 10.21 15.27 6.73
C ARG A 36 9.75 14.64 8.05
N SER A 37 9.21 13.41 8.02
CA SER A 37 8.67 12.74 9.22
C SER A 37 9.67 11.84 9.92
N GLY A 38 10.95 11.85 9.50
CA GLY A 38 12.02 11.01 10.01
C GLY A 38 12.04 10.88 11.54
N PRO A 39 12.07 11.98 12.32
CA PRO A 39 12.09 11.89 13.79
C PRO A 39 10.86 11.20 14.40
N GLY A 40 9.68 11.40 13.79
CA GLY A 40 8.45 10.74 14.24
C GLY A 40 8.46 9.24 13.94
N LEU A 41 8.90 8.87 12.74
CA LEU A 41 9.03 7.47 12.32
C LEU A 41 10.08 6.71 13.16
N GLN A 42 11.20 7.35 13.47
CA GLN A 42 12.24 6.78 14.33
C GLN A 42 11.72 6.53 15.74
N ARG A 43 10.93 7.45 16.31
CA ARG A 43 10.33 7.25 17.63
C ARG A 43 9.37 6.07 17.66
N ALA A 44 8.51 5.93 16.65
CA ALA A 44 7.60 4.79 16.53
C ALA A 44 8.38 3.48 16.35
N ASN A 45 9.42 3.49 15.52
CA ASN A 45 10.25 2.31 15.28
C ASN A 45 11.05 1.88 16.51
N GLN A 46 11.53 2.83 17.32
CA GLN A 46 12.23 2.50 18.56
C GLN A 46 11.33 1.75 19.53
N GLN A 47 10.06 2.14 19.66
CA GLN A 47 9.08 1.43 20.50
C GLN A 47 8.87 -0.02 20.05
N ASP A 48 8.85 -0.24 18.73
CA ASP A 48 8.75 -1.57 18.14
C ASP A 48 10.02 -2.40 18.39
N LEU A 49 11.20 -1.82 18.20
CA LEU A 49 12.50 -2.47 18.44
C LEU A 49 12.68 -2.86 19.91
N ASP A 50 12.38 -1.95 20.84
CA ASP A 50 12.47 -2.20 22.29
C ASP A 50 11.56 -3.36 22.70
N ARG A 51 10.30 -3.33 22.22
CA ARG A 51 9.32 -4.40 22.48
C ARG A 51 9.75 -5.73 21.85
N ALA A 52 10.26 -5.71 20.63
CA ALA A 52 10.72 -6.90 19.93
C ALA A 52 11.94 -7.52 20.61
N ALA A 53 12.91 -6.70 21.04
CA ALA A 53 14.08 -7.16 21.78
C ALA A 53 13.71 -7.75 23.14
N ALA A 54 12.81 -7.09 23.89
CA ALA A 54 12.31 -7.60 25.16
C ALA A 54 11.57 -8.95 25.02
N ASN A 55 10.92 -9.18 23.88
CA ASN A 55 10.25 -10.43 23.55
C ASN A 55 11.18 -11.51 22.96
N GLY A 56 12.50 -11.26 22.92
CA GLY A 56 13.50 -12.23 22.46
C GLY A 56 13.55 -12.41 20.94
N LEU A 57 13.11 -11.42 20.15
CA LEU A 57 13.22 -11.48 18.70
C LEU A 57 14.70 -11.54 18.28
N ALA A 58 15.04 -12.49 17.41
CA ALA A 58 16.43 -12.71 16.98
C ALA A 58 17.01 -11.50 16.22
N GLY A 59 18.33 -11.31 16.33
CA GLY A 59 19.06 -10.19 15.69
C GLY A 59 18.69 -9.91 14.23
N PRO A 60 18.71 -10.91 13.32
CA PRO A 60 18.35 -10.71 11.92
C PRO A 60 16.92 -10.21 11.69
N MET A 61 16.01 -10.49 12.63
CA MET A 61 14.62 -10.01 12.57
C MET A 61 14.48 -8.60 13.14
N LEU A 62 15.31 -8.21 14.11
CA LEU A 62 15.45 -6.82 14.56
C LEU A 62 16.01 -5.93 13.44
N ASP A 63 17.01 -6.43 12.70
CA ASP A 63 17.59 -5.71 11.55
C ASP A 63 16.53 -5.44 10.46
N ARG A 64 15.65 -6.42 10.21
CA ARG A 64 14.52 -6.27 9.28
C ARG A 64 13.46 -5.28 9.77
N LEU A 65 13.27 -5.20 11.09
CA LEU A 65 12.31 -4.31 11.74
C LEU A 65 12.77 -2.85 11.74
N MET A 66 14.08 -2.61 11.66
CA MET A 66 14.68 -1.28 11.79
C MET A 66 14.34 -0.36 10.59
N LEU A 67 13.78 0.81 10.88
CA LEU A 67 13.57 1.91 9.94
C LEU A 67 14.71 2.93 10.05
N SER A 68 15.86 2.59 9.47
CA SER A 68 16.99 3.51 9.40
C SER A 68 16.67 4.71 8.49
N PRO A 69 17.40 5.84 8.62
CA PRO A 69 17.29 6.96 7.67
C PRO A 69 17.46 6.51 6.21
N GLN A 70 18.38 5.57 5.97
CA GLN A 70 18.63 5.02 4.64
C GLN A 70 17.45 4.17 4.13
N ALA A 71 16.80 3.41 5.01
CA ALA A 71 15.60 2.64 4.66
C ALA A 71 14.45 3.58 4.26
N ILE A 72 14.24 4.66 5.03
CA ILE A 72 13.23 5.69 4.73
C ILE A 72 13.53 6.36 3.39
N GLU A 73 14.78 6.74 3.13
CA GLU A 73 15.17 7.34 1.85
C GLU A 73 14.95 6.38 0.68
N THR A 74 15.30 5.10 0.86
CA THR A 74 15.13 4.07 -0.18
C THR A 74 13.66 3.95 -0.60
N VAL A 75 12.72 3.88 0.36
CA VAL A 75 11.30 3.80 0.02
C VAL A 75 10.75 5.13 -0.51
N ALA A 76 11.27 6.28 -0.08
CA ALA A 76 10.91 7.58 -0.64
C ALA A 76 11.32 7.70 -2.11
N MET A 77 12.56 7.33 -2.45
CA MET A 77 13.04 7.23 -3.83
C MET A 77 12.20 6.24 -4.65
N GLY A 78 11.83 5.10 -4.07
CA GLY A 78 10.95 4.12 -4.72
C GLY A 78 9.59 4.71 -5.11
N CYS A 79 9.01 5.58 -4.27
CA CYS A 79 7.77 6.29 -4.60
C CYS A 79 7.94 7.22 -5.81
N GLU A 80 9.04 7.98 -5.85
CA GLU A 80 9.37 8.88 -6.97
C GLU A 80 9.63 8.11 -8.27
N GLN A 81 10.36 6.99 -8.18
CA GLN A 81 10.58 6.09 -9.31
C GLN A 81 9.27 5.56 -9.88
N LEU A 82 8.35 5.09 -9.03
CA LEU A 82 7.03 4.65 -9.45
C LEU A 82 6.22 5.80 -10.08
N ALA A 83 6.32 7.02 -9.55
CA ALA A 83 5.65 8.18 -10.13
C ALA A 83 6.15 8.47 -11.56
N MET A 84 7.45 8.27 -11.83
CA MET A 84 8.06 8.47 -13.15
C MET A 84 7.74 7.36 -14.17
N MET A 85 7.36 6.16 -13.71
CA MET A 85 7.02 5.07 -14.63
C MET A 85 5.79 5.41 -15.48
N PRO A 86 5.70 4.93 -16.74
CA PRO A 86 4.49 5.06 -17.54
C PRO A 86 3.28 4.49 -16.80
N ASP A 87 2.15 5.18 -16.90
CA ASP A 87 0.88 4.60 -16.46
C ASP A 87 0.42 3.61 -17.52
N VAL A 88 0.10 2.39 -17.08
CA VAL A 88 -0.33 1.30 -17.96
C VAL A 88 -1.81 0.99 -17.81
N ILE A 89 -2.48 1.65 -16.86
CA ILE A 89 -3.91 1.44 -16.63
C ILE A 89 -4.69 2.19 -17.70
N GLY A 90 -5.57 1.47 -18.39
CA GLY A 90 -6.33 1.97 -19.55
C GLY A 90 -5.70 1.65 -20.90
N ASP A 91 -4.49 1.08 -20.94
CA ASP A 91 -3.84 0.68 -22.19
C ASP A 91 -4.68 -0.35 -22.95
N ILE A 92 -4.90 -0.11 -24.24
CA ILE A 92 -5.64 -1.01 -25.13
C ILE A 92 -4.65 -1.76 -26.01
N ILE A 93 -4.71 -3.09 -25.96
CA ILE A 93 -3.92 -3.99 -26.80
C ILE A 93 -4.80 -4.74 -27.80
N GLY A 94 -4.25 -5.01 -28.98
CA GLY A 94 -4.85 -5.93 -29.95
C GLY A 94 -6.18 -5.48 -30.57
N MET A 95 -6.41 -4.16 -30.69
CA MET A 95 -7.63 -3.62 -31.29
C MET A 95 -7.78 -4.05 -32.76
N LYS A 96 -8.84 -4.80 -33.08
CA LYS A 96 -9.12 -5.33 -34.43
C LYS A 96 -10.60 -5.16 -34.80
N GLN A 97 -10.85 -4.80 -36.05
CA GLN A 97 -12.21 -4.78 -36.62
C GLN A 97 -12.66 -6.18 -37.02
N GLN A 98 -13.90 -6.53 -36.71
CA GLN A 98 -14.53 -7.81 -37.05
C GLN A 98 -15.39 -7.70 -38.31
N PRO A 99 -15.71 -8.81 -38.99
CA PRO A 99 -16.63 -8.81 -40.13
C PRO A 99 -18.01 -8.19 -39.85
N SER A 100 -18.46 -8.24 -38.59
CA SER A 100 -19.72 -7.60 -38.16
C SER A 100 -19.64 -6.07 -38.03
N GLY A 101 -18.45 -5.47 -38.16
CA GLY A 101 -18.22 -4.03 -38.03
C GLY A 101 -17.83 -3.57 -36.62
N ILE A 102 -17.92 -4.43 -35.60
CA ILE A 102 -17.45 -4.10 -34.23
C ILE A 102 -15.92 -4.08 -34.16
N ARG A 103 -15.38 -3.34 -33.19
CA ARG A 103 -13.94 -3.37 -32.86
C ARG A 103 -13.75 -4.06 -31.51
N VAL A 104 -12.82 -5.01 -31.48
CA VAL A 104 -12.51 -5.82 -30.29
C VAL A 104 -11.05 -5.61 -29.92
N GLY A 105 -10.81 -5.30 -28.65
CA GLY A 105 -9.48 -5.19 -28.06
C GLY A 105 -9.56 -5.50 -26.57
N GLN A 106 -8.40 -5.59 -25.91
CA GLN A 106 -8.31 -5.82 -24.47
C GLN A 106 -7.76 -4.57 -23.81
N MET A 107 -8.43 -4.12 -22.74
CA MET A 107 -7.97 -2.99 -21.94
C MET A 107 -7.35 -3.50 -20.63
N ARG A 108 -6.19 -2.97 -20.26
CA ARG A 108 -5.59 -3.23 -18.95
C ARG A 108 -6.35 -2.43 -17.89
N VAL A 109 -6.86 -3.12 -16.88
CA VAL A 109 -7.57 -2.52 -15.74
C VAL A 109 -6.92 -2.96 -14.42
N PRO A 110 -7.11 -2.21 -13.31
CA PRO A 110 -6.67 -2.67 -12.00
C PRO A 110 -7.38 -3.97 -11.60
N ILE A 111 -6.74 -4.75 -10.73
CA ILE A 111 -7.33 -5.98 -10.19
C ILE A 111 -8.52 -5.65 -9.26
N GLY A 112 -8.42 -4.54 -8.54
CA GLY A 112 -9.43 -4.06 -7.61
C GLY A 112 -8.83 -3.82 -6.24
N VAL A 113 -9.03 -4.77 -5.32
CA VAL A 113 -8.52 -4.74 -3.96
C VAL A 113 -7.58 -5.91 -3.74
N PHE A 114 -6.38 -5.66 -3.23
CA PHE A 114 -5.52 -6.73 -2.74
C PHE A 114 -5.26 -6.63 -1.24
N GLY A 115 -5.19 -7.79 -0.58
CA GLY A 115 -4.67 -7.89 0.79
C GLY A 115 -3.18 -8.20 0.74
N MET A 116 -2.36 -7.46 1.47
CA MET A 116 -0.94 -7.79 1.61
C MET A 116 -0.64 -8.15 3.05
N ILE A 117 -0.14 -9.36 3.25
CA ILE A 117 0.29 -9.88 4.55
C ILE A 117 1.80 -9.91 4.52
N TYR A 118 2.45 -9.32 5.52
CA TYR A 118 3.91 -9.30 5.61
C TYR A 118 4.38 -9.36 7.06
N GLU A 119 5.65 -9.72 7.24
CA GLU A 119 6.27 -9.92 8.55
C GLU A 119 6.91 -8.64 9.11
N SER A 120 7.99 -8.76 9.90
CA SER A 120 8.73 -7.69 10.56
C SER A 120 9.52 -6.79 9.59
N ARG A 121 8.85 -6.24 8.58
CA ARG A 121 9.44 -5.38 7.53
C ARG A 121 8.57 -4.15 7.31
N PRO A 122 8.66 -3.12 8.16
CA PRO A 122 7.78 -1.95 8.08
C PRO A 122 7.89 -1.18 6.75
N ASN A 123 9.04 -1.24 6.06
CA ASN A 123 9.23 -0.67 4.72
C ASN A 123 8.21 -1.18 3.68
N VAL A 124 7.76 -2.44 3.83
CA VAL A 124 6.76 -3.06 2.93
C VAL A 124 5.44 -2.30 2.96
N THR A 125 5.12 -1.60 4.05
CA THR A 125 3.93 -0.72 4.13
C THR A 125 3.93 0.29 2.99
N ILE A 126 5.07 0.93 2.73
CA ILE A 126 5.21 1.97 1.71
C ILE A 126 5.32 1.35 0.32
N GLU A 127 6.10 0.29 0.16
CA GLU A 127 6.24 -0.41 -1.13
C GLU A 127 4.87 -0.88 -1.65
N ALA A 128 4.07 -1.53 -0.79
CA ALA A 128 2.74 -2.01 -1.11
C ALA A 128 1.77 -0.85 -1.42
N ALA A 129 1.76 0.18 -0.58
CA ALA A 129 0.92 1.36 -0.76
C ALA A 129 1.21 2.09 -2.08
N SER A 130 2.49 2.26 -2.40
CA SER A 130 2.93 2.96 -3.60
C SER A 130 2.59 2.17 -4.87
N LEU A 131 2.77 0.85 -4.85
CA LEU A 131 2.34 -0.02 -5.94
C LEU A 131 0.83 0.00 -6.11
N ALA A 132 0.04 -0.10 -5.03
CA ALA A 132 -1.42 -0.02 -5.07
C ALA A 132 -1.87 1.31 -5.71
N THR A 133 -1.33 2.41 -5.22
CA THR A 133 -1.63 3.76 -5.71
C THR A 133 -1.30 3.90 -7.18
N LYS A 134 -0.10 3.49 -7.63
CA LYS A 134 0.33 3.60 -9.03
C LYS A 134 -0.58 2.79 -9.97
N SER A 135 -0.87 1.55 -9.57
CA SER A 135 -1.62 0.58 -10.37
C SER A 135 -3.14 0.75 -10.27
N GLY A 136 -3.64 1.76 -9.56
CA GLY A 136 -5.07 2.02 -9.44
C GLY A 136 -5.83 0.97 -8.62
N ASN A 137 -5.15 0.29 -7.70
CA ASN A 137 -5.74 -0.66 -6.78
C ASN A 137 -5.91 -0.04 -5.40
N ALA A 138 -6.86 -0.54 -4.62
CA ALA A 138 -6.86 -0.35 -3.17
C ALA A 138 -6.13 -1.53 -2.50
N CYS A 139 -5.56 -1.31 -1.32
CA CYS A 139 -4.96 -2.39 -0.56
C CYS A 139 -5.31 -2.36 0.93
N ILE A 140 -5.38 -3.56 1.51
CA ILE A 140 -5.51 -3.78 2.95
C ILE A 140 -4.23 -4.45 3.42
N LEU A 141 -3.50 -3.76 4.28
CA LEU A 141 -2.19 -4.15 4.77
C LEU A 141 -2.31 -4.81 6.14
N ARG A 142 -1.68 -5.97 6.30
CA ARG A 142 -1.50 -6.65 7.57
C ARG A 142 -0.01 -6.94 7.75
N GLY A 143 0.66 -6.11 8.54
CA GLY A 143 2.05 -6.35 8.94
C GLY A 143 2.18 -7.26 10.18
N GLY A 144 3.42 -7.58 10.54
CA GLY A 144 3.75 -8.26 11.79
C GLY A 144 3.35 -7.45 13.03
N SER A 145 3.02 -8.15 14.12
CA SER A 145 2.69 -7.56 15.43
C SER A 145 3.86 -6.77 16.02
N GLU A 146 5.07 -7.12 15.60
CA GLU A 146 6.35 -6.59 16.04
C GLU A 146 6.55 -5.18 15.50
N ALA A 147 5.96 -4.84 14.34
CA ALA A 147 6.12 -3.57 13.63
C ALA A 147 4.89 -2.65 13.72
N ILE A 148 3.99 -2.87 14.68
CA ILE A 148 2.67 -2.24 14.66
C ILE A 148 2.71 -0.71 14.76
N GLU A 149 3.62 -0.13 15.56
CA GLU A 149 3.69 1.33 15.72
C GLU A 149 4.33 1.99 14.48
N SER A 150 5.36 1.36 13.92
CA SER A 150 5.98 1.75 12.65
C SER A 150 4.96 1.71 11.51
N ASN A 151 4.20 0.62 11.40
CA ASN A 151 3.21 0.43 10.33
C ASN A 151 2.09 1.46 10.44
N LYS A 152 1.59 1.75 11.66
CA LYS A 152 0.57 2.80 11.89
C LYS A 152 1.09 4.18 11.47
N ALA A 153 2.31 4.52 11.87
CA ALA A 153 2.92 5.80 11.53
C ALA A 153 3.08 5.95 10.01
N LEU A 154 3.59 4.92 9.34
CA LEU A 154 3.73 4.91 7.88
C LEU A 154 2.38 4.97 7.16
N ALA A 155 1.40 4.16 7.59
CA ALA A 155 0.05 4.16 7.01
C ALA A 155 -0.63 5.53 7.14
N THR A 156 -0.43 6.24 8.25
CA THR A 156 -0.94 7.60 8.44
C THR A 156 -0.36 8.56 7.39
N LEU A 157 0.94 8.48 7.12
CA LEU A 157 1.57 9.29 6.06
C LEU A 157 1.03 8.94 4.68
N VAL A 158 0.82 7.65 4.39
CA VAL A 158 0.20 7.22 3.12
C VAL A 158 -1.19 7.84 2.96
N GLN A 159 -2.04 7.75 3.99
CA GLN A 159 -3.40 8.30 3.96
C GLN A 159 -3.40 9.82 3.81
N GLN A 160 -2.45 10.51 4.44
CA GLN A 160 -2.25 11.94 4.25
C GLN A 160 -1.87 12.25 2.79
N ALA A 161 -0.93 11.52 2.20
CA ALA A 161 -0.50 11.69 0.81
C ALA A 161 -1.65 11.55 -0.19
N LEU A 162 -2.46 10.50 0.01
CA LEU A 162 -3.64 10.21 -0.81
C LEU A 162 -4.63 11.37 -0.73
N THR A 163 -4.94 11.81 0.49
CA THR A 163 -5.91 12.88 0.72
C THR A 163 -5.45 14.21 0.12
N GLU A 164 -4.17 14.59 0.30
CA GLU A 164 -3.58 15.81 -0.30
C GLU A 164 -3.55 15.77 -1.83
N ALA A 165 -3.51 14.57 -2.42
CA ALA A 165 -3.62 14.37 -3.85
C ALA A 165 -5.06 14.38 -4.37
N GLY A 166 -6.07 14.32 -3.50
CA GLY A 166 -7.49 14.23 -3.86
C GLY A 166 -8.00 12.80 -4.04
N LEU A 167 -7.27 11.81 -3.50
CA LEU A 167 -7.69 10.41 -3.44
C LEU A 167 -8.26 10.06 -2.06
N PRO A 168 -9.13 9.06 -1.95
CA PRO A 168 -9.59 8.59 -0.64
C PRO A 168 -8.43 8.02 0.18
N GLY A 169 -8.34 8.38 1.46
CA GLY A 169 -7.39 7.74 2.38
C GLY A 169 -7.62 6.23 2.49
N ASP A 170 -8.86 5.76 2.34
CA ASP A 170 -9.23 4.35 2.39
C ASP A 170 -8.67 3.50 1.21
N VAL A 171 -8.00 4.11 0.23
CA VAL A 171 -7.24 3.38 -0.81
C VAL A 171 -6.17 2.50 -0.16
N VAL A 172 -5.56 2.95 0.94
CA VAL A 172 -4.62 2.14 1.73
C VAL A 172 -5.11 2.09 3.17
N GLN A 173 -5.41 0.87 3.63
CA GLN A 173 -5.86 0.62 5.00
C GLN A 173 -4.89 -0.32 5.70
N LEU A 174 -4.61 -0.04 6.97
CA LEU A 174 -3.83 -0.93 7.84
C LEU A 174 -4.78 -1.64 8.81
N VAL A 175 -4.62 -2.95 8.94
CA VAL A 175 -5.23 -3.72 10.02
C VAL A 175 -4.54 -3.32 11.33
N SER A 176 -5.24 -2.59 12.18
CA SER A 176 -4.67 -1.99 13.40
C SER A 176 -4.58 -2.93 14.60
N THR A 177 -5.16 -4.13 14.51
CA THR A 177 -5.10 -5.16 15.56
C THR A 177 -3.92 -6.11 15.36
N THR A 178 -3.32 -6.54 16.47
CA THR A 178 -2.29 -7.59 16.47
C THR A 178 -2.88 -9.00 16.51
N ASP A 179 -4.20 -9.15 16.64
CA ASP A 179 -4.88 -10.44 16.64
C ASP A 179 -4.63 -11.20 15.32
N ARG A 180 -4.12 -12.42 15.44
CA ARG A 180 -3.82 -13.31 14.31
C ARG A 180 -5.09 -13.72 13.55
N ASN A 181 -6.25 -13.74 14.20
CA ASN A 181 -7.53 -14.04 13.54
C ASN A 181 -7.87 -13.04 12.42
N ALA A 182 -7.31 -11.83 12.48
CA ALA A 182 -7.47 -10.83 11.44
C ALA A 182 -6.98 -11.33 10.06
N VAL A 183 -5.94 -12.17 10.03
CA VAL A 183 -5.45 -12.80 8.78
C VAL A 183 -6.51 -13.75 8.23
N GLY A 184 -7.06 -14.62 9.06
CA GLY A 184 -8.12 -15.56 8.67
C GLY A 184 -9.34 -14.84 8.12
N HIS A 185 -9.74 -13.73 8.73
CA HIS A 185 -10.80 -12.89 8.19
C HIS A 185 -10.41 -12.23 6.86
N LEU A 186 -9.19 -11.71 6.72
CA LEU A 186 -8.75 -11.03 5.50
C LEU A 186 -8.75 -11.95 4.27
N ILE A 187 -8.23 -13.17 4.42
CA ILE A 187 -8.18 -14.15 3.32
C ILE A 187 -9.56 -14.74 2.99
N ALA A 188 -10.52 -14.67 3.91
CA ALA A 188 -11.87 -15.22 3.76
C ALA A 188 -12.93 -14.16 3.38
N MET A 189 -12.54 -13.08 2.71
CA MET A 189 -13.44 -12.01 2.25
C MET A 189 -13.43 -11.82 0.72
N PRO A 190 -13.75 -12.84 -0.10
CA PRO A 190 -13.72 -12.76 -1.56
C PRO A 190 -14.69 -11.72 -2.14
N GLN A 191 -15.71 -11.32 -1.37
CA GLN A 191 -16.63 -10.24 -1.76
C GLN A 191 -15.97 -8.85 -1.77
N PHE A 192 -14.82 -8.69 -1.10
CA PHE A 192 -14.12 -7.41 -0.98
C PHE A 192 -12.68 -7.45 -1.48
N VAL A 193 -11.98 -8.57 -1.30
CA VAL A 193 -10.56 -8.73 -1.62
C VAL A 193 -10.42 -9.66 -2.82
N ASP A 194 -9.85 -9.14 -3.90
CA ASP A 194 -9.74 -9.82 -5.19
C ASP A 194 -8.48 -10.71 -5.25
N VAL A 195 -7.43 -10.40 -4.48
CA VAL A 195 -6.20 -11.22 -4.39
C VAL A 195 -5.48 -11.02 -3.05
N ILE A 196 -4.76 -12.05 -2.58
CA ILE A 196 -3.86 -11.99 -1.42
C ILE A 196 -2.41 -12.13 -1.89
N ILE A 197 -1.54 -11.28 -1.36
CA ILE A 197 -0.10 -11.31 -1.55
C ILE A 197 0.53 -11.62 -0.16
N PRO A 198 1.02 -12.86 0.06
CA PRO A 198 1.66 -13.26 1.31
C PRO A 198 3.13 -12.85 1.41
#